data_AF-A0A6I1VRN2-F1
#
_entry.id   AF-A0A6I1VRN2-F1
#
_cell.length_a   1.000
_cell.length_b   1.000
_cell.length_c   1.000
_cell.angle_alpha   90.00
_cell.angle_beta   90.00
_cell.angle_gamma   90.00
#
_symmetry.space_group_name_H-M   'P 1'
#
loop_
_entity.id
_entity.type
_entity.pdbx_description
1 polymer ?
#
loop_
_entity_poly.entity_id
_entity_poly.type
_entity_poly.pdbx_seq_one_letter_code
_entity_poly.pdbx_strand_id
1 'polypeptide(L)' 'GGGSPEKPVGTVWLAWGAGDEVSSERRHFAGNRDEVRRQTVIAALEGLIRRTVREIKNQG' A
#
# COMPACT_ATOMS: atom_id res chain seq x y z
N GLY A 1 1.28 -7.46 -16.32
CA GLY A 1 1.00 -6.01 -16.25
C GLY A 1 -0.47 -5.80 -15.95
N GLY A 2 -0.86 -4.63 -15.41
CA GLY A 2 -2.26 -4.19 -15.43
C GLY A 2 -2.66 -3.74 -16.84
N GLY A 3 -3.95 -3.74 -17.15
CA GLY A 3 -4.48 -3.37 -18.47
C GLY A 3 -5.63 -4.22 -18.99
N SER A 4 -6.25 -5.05 -18.17
CA SER A 4 -7.47 -5.77 -18.52
C SER A 4 -8.68 -5.21 -17.76
N PRO A 5 -9.92 -5.47 -18.20
CA PRO A 5 -11.13 -5.04 -17.49
C PRO A 5 -11.15 -5.51 -16.03
N GLU A 6 -10.70 -6.75 -15.79
CA GLU A 6 -10.62 -7.35 -14.45
C GLU A 6 -9.43 -6.84 -13.61
N LYS A 7 -8.39 -6.29 -14.24
CA LYS A 7 -7.22 -5.71 -13.58
C LYS A 7 -6.76 -4.45 -14.31
N PRO A 8 -7.46 -3.32 -14.11
CA PRO A 8 -7.13 -2.08 -14.78
C PRO A 8 -5.73 -1.58 -14.40
N VAL A 9 -5.11 -0.83 -15.31
CA VAL A 9 -3.88 -0.09 -15.01
C VAL A 9 -4.14 0.80 -13.80
N GLY A 10 -3.22 0.80 -12.83
CA GLY A 10 -3.41 1.49 -11.56
C GLY A 10 -3.80 0.56 -10.41
N THR A 11 -4.21 -0.68 -10.68
CA THR A 11 -4.48 -1.68 -9.63
C THR A 11 -3.17 -2.14 -8.98
N VAL A 12 -3.04 -1.89 -7.67
CA VAL A 12 -1.87 -2.24 -6.87
C VAL A 12 -2.31 -2.93 -5.59
N TRP A 13 -1.56 -3.95 -5.18
CA TRP A 13 -1.69 -4.57 -3.87
C TRP A 13 -0.54 -4.12 -2.99
N LEU A 14 -0.86 -3.62 -1.81
CA LEU A 14 0.10 -3.25 -0.77
C LEU A 14 -0.01 -4.24 0.39
N ALA A 15 1.11 -4.60 0.98
CA ALA A 15 1.16 -5.43 2.18
C ALA A 15 2.22 -4.89 3.14
N TRP A 16 1.92 -4.95 4.43
CA TRP A 16 2.83 -4.61 5.52
C TRP A 16 2.83 -5.75 6.53
N GLY A 17 4.01 -6.20 6.91
CA GLY A 17 4.24 -7.13 8.02
C GLY A 17 4.93 -6.40 9.17
N ALA A 18 4.48 -6.67 10.40
CA ALA A 18 5.03 -6.09 11.61
C ALA A 18 4.89 -7.13 12.75
N GLY A 19 6.00 -7.75 13.15
CA GLY A 19 5.97 -8.96 14.00
C GLY A 19 5.14 -10.08 13.35
N ASP A 20 4.19 -10.62 14.12
CA ASP A 20 3.25 -11.65 13.65
C ASP A 20 2.03 -11.08 12.91
N GLU A 21 1.88 -9.75 12.86
CA GLU A 21 0.77 -9.11 12.15
C GLU A 21 1.11 -8.86 10.68
N VAL A 22 0.23 -9.32 9.80
CA VAL A 22 0.28 -9.00 8.37
C VAL A 22 -1.04 -8.37 7.96
N SER A 23 -0.95 -7.27 7.23
CA SER A 23 -2.11 -6.63 6.62
C SER A 23 -1.84 -6.37 5.14
N SER A 24 -2.87 -6.54 4.32
CA SER A 24 -2.82 -6.20 2.90
C SER A 24 -4.05 -5.43 2.48
N GLU A 25 -3.90 -4.59 1.47
CA GLU A 25 -5.03 -3.88 0.86
C GLU A 25 -4.83 -3.73 -0.65
N ARG A 26 -5.95 -3.73 -1.36
CA ARG A 26 -5.99 -3.41 -2.79
C ARG A 26 -6.30 -1.93 -2.98
N ARG A 27 -5.49 -1.24 -3.76
CA ARG A 27 -5.69 0.15 -4.17
C ARG A 27 -5.79 0.26 -5.68
N HIS A 28 -6.48 1.30 -6.13
CA HIS A 28 -6.51 1.69 -7.54
C HIS A 28 -6.08 3.14 -7.64
N PHE A 29 -4.96 3.38 -8.31
CA PHE A 29 -4.41 4.72 -8.52
C PHE A 29 -4.72 5.20 -9.94
N ALA A 30 -5.20 6.43 -10.06
CA ALA A 30 -5.39 7.05 -11.36
C ALA A 30 -4.06 7.61 -11.89
N GLY A 31 -3.96 7.75 -13.20
CA GLY A 31 -2.81 8.35 -13.88
C GLY A 31 -2.01 7.36 -14.73
N ASN A 32 -0.94 7.86 -15.32
CA ASN A 32 0.01 7.08 -16.08
C ASN A 32 0.87 6.19 -15.17
N ARG A 33 1.74 5.37 -15.79
CA ARG A 33 2.57 4.40 -15.05
C ARG A 33 3.46 5.06 -13.99
N ASP A 34 4.02 6.23 -14.25
CA ASP A 34 4.91 6.90 -13.30
C ASP A 34 4.13 7.58 -12.17
N GLU A 35 2.96 8.12 -12.45
CA GLU A 35 2.04 8.64 -11.43
C GLU A 35 1.57 7.54 -10.49
N VAL A 36 1.14 6.38 -11.03
CA VAL A 36 0.75 5.20 -10.25
C VAL A 36 1.90 4.73 -9.36
N ARG A 37 3.14 4.71 -9.87
CA ARG A 37 4.33 4.33 -9.08
C ARG A 37 4.57 5.29 -7.93
N ARG A 38 4.52 6.61 -8.16
CA ARG A 38 4.72 7.61 -7.09
C ARG A 38 3.63 7.50 -6.02
N GLN A 39 2.36 7.41 -6.42
CA GLN A 39 1.24 7.24 -5.48
C GLN A 39 1.35 5.95 -4.67
N THR A 40 1.80 4.86 -5.30
CA THR A 40 2.05 3.58 -4.62
C THR A 40 3.10 3.72 -3.50
N VAL A 41 4.22 4.40 -3.79
CA VAL A 41 5.29 4.61 -2.80
C VAL A 41 4.78 5.44 -1.62
N ILE A 42 4.06 6.52 -1.89
CA ILE A 42 3.46 7.36 -0.84
C ILE A 42 2.53 6.52 0.05
N ALA A 43 1.59 5.80 -0.56
CA ALA A 43 0.63 4.95 0.17
C ALA A 43 1.33 3.86 1.00
N ALA A 44 2.38 3.25 0.45
CA ALA A 44 3.21 2.27 1.16
C ALA A 44 3.85 2.86 2.42
N LEU A 45 4.48 4.03 2.30
CA LEU A 45 5.16 4.69 3.42
C LEU A 45 4.17 5.18 4.48
N GLU A 46 3.07 5.81 4.07
CA GLU A 46 2.02 6.21 5.00
C GLU A 46 1.42 5.01 5.75
N GLY A 47 1.21 3.90 5.04
CA GLY A 47 0.70 2.67 5.65
C GLY A 47 1.66 2.09 6.68
N LEU A 48 2.97 2.19 6.43
CA LEU A 48 4.00 1.78 7.37
C LEU A 48 4.01 2.69 8.61
N ILE A 49 4.05 4.01 8.43
CA ILE A 49 4.02 5.00 9.53
C ILE A 49 2.81 4.78 10.44
N ARG A 50 1.63 4.58 9.86
CA ARG A 50 0.40 4.33 10.65
C ARG A 50 0.48 3.08 11.53
N ARG A 51 1.25 2.07 11.11
CA ARG A 51 1.39 0.79 11.82
C ARG A 51 2.48 0.83 12.86
N THR A 52 3.64 1.40 12.55
CA THR A 52 4.75 1.54 13.51
C THR A 52 4.39 2.50 14.66
N VAL A 53 3.57 3.53 14.41
CA VAL A 53 3.06 4.40 15.49
C VAL A 53 2.11 3.66 16.45
N ARG A 54 1.44 2.58 16.02
CA ARG A 54 0.63 1.72 16.92
C ARG A 54 1.52 0.85 17.79
N GLU A 55 2.60 0.30 17.24
CA GLU A 55 3.52 -0.57 17.98
C GLU A 55 4.19 0.17 19.15
N ILE A 56 4.58 1.44 18.96
CA ILE A 56 5.17 2.27 20.03
C ILE A 56 4.19 2.48 21.19
N LYS A 57 2.88 2.54 20.94
CA LYS A 57 1.86 2.74 21.97
C LYS A 57 1.48 1.46 22.72
N ASN A 58 1.71 0.30 22.11
CA ASN A 58 1.37 -1.01 22.69
C ASN A 58 2.52 -1.63 23.49
N GLN A 59 3.70 -0.98 23.53
CA GLN A 59 4.86 -1.37 24.33
C GLN A 59 4.93 -0.63 25.69
N GLY A 60 3.82 -0.03 26.13
CA GLY A 60 3.66 0.63 27.43
C GLY A 60 2.91 -0.23 28.43
#